data_AF-A0A8J4TK29-F1
#
_entry.id   AF-A0A8J4TK29-F1
#
_cell.length_a   1.000
_cell.length_b   1.000
_cell.length_c   1.000
_cell.angle_alpha   90.00
_cell.angle_beta   90.00
_cell.angle_gamma   90.00
#
_symmetry.space_group_name_H-M   'P 1'
#
loop_
_entity.id
_entity.type
_entity.pdbx_description
1 polymer ?
#
loop_
_entity_poly.entity_id
_entity_poly.type
_entity_poly.pdbx_seq_one_letter_code
_entity_poly.pdbx_strand_id
1 'polypeptide(L)' 'MGQAHATEKTEHAEIDVITLQDMYKKFVTECPSGLLFLHEFKNFFGVGPSGEASEYAESMFRAFDKNG' A
#
# COMPACT_ATOMS: atom_id res chain seq x y z
N MET A 1 33.31 -26.02 2.44
CA MET A 1 31.86 -26.12 2.69
C MET A 1 31.30 -24.72 2.68
N GLY A 2 30.81 -24.25 1.53
CA GLY A 2 30.28 -22.90 1.36
C GLY A 2 28.77 -22.95 1.44
N GLN A 3 28.19 -22.16 2.34
CA GLN A 3 26.76 -22.13 2.64
C GLN A 3 25.95 -21.80 1.38
N ALA A 4 24.91 -22.61 1.12
CA ALA A 4 23.88 -22.30 0.16
C ALA A 4 23.11 -21.07 0.67
N HIS A 5 23.22 -19.95 -0.04
CA HIS A 5 22.34 -18.82 0.15
C HIS A 5 20.95 -19.27 -0.33
N ALA A 6 20.04 -19.53 0.60
CA ALA A 6 18.64 -19.68 0.27
C ALA A 6 18.19 -18.33 -0.31
N THR A 7 18.03 -18.27 -1.62
CA THR A 7 17.32 -17.17 -2.28
C THR A 7 15.91 -17.19 -1.70
N GLU A 8 15.62 -16.28 -0.79
CA GLU A 8 14.26 -15.95 -0.36
C GLU A 8 13.50 -15.57 -1.63
N LYS A 9 12.80 -16.54 -2.22
CA LYS A 9 11.78 -16.26 -3.21
C LYS A 9 10.74 -15.46 -2.45
N THR A 10 10.71 -14.15 -2.66
CA THR A 10 9.52 -13.34 -2.42
C THR A 10 8.40 -13.99 -3.22
N GLU A 11 7.67 -14.89 -2.58
CA GLU A 11 6.40 -15.40 -3.08
C GLU A 11 5.50 -14.17 -3.18
N HIS A 12 5.46 -13.59 -4.38
CA HIS A 12 4.39 -12.70 -4.76
C HIS A 12 3.16 -13.58 -4.76
N ALA A 13 2.44 -13.62 -3.63
CA ALA A 13 1.15 -14.26 -3.57
C ALA A 13 0.32 -13.69 -4.73
N GLU A 14 0.00 -14.55 -5.70
CA GLU A 14 -0.75 -14.12 -6.86
C GLU A 14 -2.13 -13.67 -6.39
N ILE A 15 -2.40 -12.37 -6.54
CA ILE A 15 -3.70 -11.79 -6.20
C ILE A 15 -4.68 -12.23 -7.31
N ASP A 16 -5.77 -12.88 -6.93
CA ASP A 16 -6.82 -13.25 -7.87
C ASP A 16 -7.42 -12.01 -8.57
N VAL A 17 -7.79 -12.17 -9.85
CA VAL A 17 -8.26 -11.07 -10.69
C VAL A 17 -9.51 -10.40 -10.13
N ILE A 18 -10.42 -11.16 -9.51
CA ILE A 18 -11.64 -10.61 -8.92
C ILE A 18 -11.27 -9.72 -7.73
N THR A 19 -10.33 -10.18 -6.90
CA THR A 19 -9.85 -9.42 -5.74
C THR A 19 -9.16 -8.12 -6.20
N LEU A 20 -8.32 -8.20 -7.23
CA LEU A 20 -7.66 -7.02 -7.81
C LEU A 20 -8.68 -6.02 -8.36
N GLN A 21 -9.71 -6.49 -9.08
CA GLN A 21 -10.77 -5.64 -9.62
C GLN A 21 -11.57 -4.94 -8.51
N ASP A 22 -11.88 -5.64 -7.43
CA ASP A 22 -12.62 -5.05 -6.32
C ASP A 22 -11.78 -4.06 -5.52
N MET A 23 -10.47 -4.31 -5.37
CA MET A 23 -9.54 -3.32 -4.84
C MET A 23 -9.48 -2.07 -5.73
N TYR A 24 -9.43 -2.25 -7.06
CA TYR A 24 -9.42 -1.13 -8.00
C TYR A 24 -10.73 -0.31 -7.96
N LYS A 25 -11.89 -0.97 -7.91
CA LYS A 25 -13.19 -0.25 -7.78
C LYS A 25 -13.25 0.58 -6.50
N LYS A 26 -12.81 0.01 -5.38
CA LYS A 26 -12.73 0.74 -4.10
C LYS A 26 -11.78 1.93 -4.22
N PHE A 27 -10.61 1.71 -4.82
CA PHE A 27 -9.64 2.78 -5.05
C PHE A 27 -10.22 3.94 -5.88
N VAL A 28 -10.87 3.66 -7.00
CA VAL A 28 -11.46 4.70 -7.86
C VAL A 28 -12.64 5.42 -7.17
N THR A 29 -13.38 4.72 -6.31
CA THR A 29 -14.51 5.32 -5.57
C THR A 29 -14.01 6.29 -4.50
N GLU A 30 -12.97 5.90 -3.75
CA GLU A 30 -12.44 6.71 -2.65
C GLU A 30 -11.44 7.78 -3.14
N CYS A 31 -10.78 7.55 -4.28
CA CYS A 31 -9.83 8.47 -4.90
C CYS A 31 -10.25 8.80 -6.34
N PRO A 32 -11.28 9.66 -6.53
CA PRO A 32 -11.81 10.01 -7.85
C PRO A 32 -10.82 10.78 -8.73
N SER A 33 -9.74 11.31 -8.14
CA SER A 33 -8.62 11.96 -8.82
C SER A 33 -7.75 10.96 -9.60
N GLY A 34 -7.83 9.66 -9.28
CA GLY A 34 -6.96 8.61 -9.80
C GLY A 34 -5.53 8.66 -9.24
N LEU A 35 -5.25 9.60 -8.33
CA LEU A 35 -3.99 9.73 -7.60
C LEU A 35 -4.27 9.51 -6.11
N LEU A 36 -3.34 8.89 -5.41
CA LEU A 36 -3.44 8.71 -3.96
C LEU A 36 -2.47 9.65 -3.29
N PHE A 37 -2.96 10.74 -2.71
CA PHE A 37 -2.13 11.61 -1.87
C PHE A 37 -2.17 11.16 -0.41
N LEU A 38 -1.19 11.56 0.39
CA LEU A 38 -1.08 11.19 1.81
C LEU A 38 -2.35 11.48 2.62
N HIS A 39 -3.01 12.61 2.37
CA HIS A 39 -4.23 12.98 3.09
C HIS A 39 -5.41 12.05 2.72
N GLU A 40 -5.50 11.62 1.46
CA GLU A 40 -6.47 10.62 1.01
C GLU A 40 -6.13 9.24 1.58
N PHE A 41 -4.85 8.86 1.63
CA PHE A 41 -4.40 7.61 2.26
C PHE A 41 -4.80 7.55 3.73
N LYS A 42 -4.53 8.61 4.51
CA LYS A 42 -4.96 8.67 5.91
C LYS A 42 -6.49 8.57 6.03
N ASN A 43 -7.23 9.28 5.19
CA ASN A 43 -8.69 9.22 5.19
C ASN A 43 -9.22 7.83 4.81
N PHE A 44 -8.62 7.18 3.82
CA PHE A 44 -8.94 5.83 3.35
C PHE A 44 -8.81 4.79 4.46
N PHE A 45 -7.80 4.93 5.32
CA PHE A 45 -7.60 4.08 6.48
C PHE A 45 -8.26 4.60 7.77
N GLY A 46 -9.02 5.71 7.71
CA GLY A 46 -9.65 6.33 8.88
C GLY A 46 -8.65 6.83 9.92
N VAL A 47 -7.43 7.14 9.51
CA VAL A 47 -6.35 7.61 10.37
C VAL A 47 -6.54 9.09 10.65
N GLY A 48 -6.55 9.45 11.93
CA GLY A 48 -6.64 10.84 12.36
C GLY A 48 -5.44 11.68 11.87
N PRO A 49 -5.56 13.02 11.86
CA PRO A 49 -4.52 13.91 11.33
C PRO A 49 -3.20 13.81 12.10
N SER A 50 -3.22 13.41 13.37
CA SER A 50 -2.06 13.39 14.27
C SER A 50 -2.02 12.12 15.14
N GLY A 51 -0.82 11.78 15.60
CA GLY A 51 -0.56 10.64 16.49
C GLY A 51 0.23 9.54 15.79
N GLU A 52 0.58 8.49 16.55
CA GLU A 52 1.44 7.40 16.09
C GLU A 52 0.90 6.70 14.83
N ALA A 53 -0.43 6.53 14.74
CA ALA A 53 -1.07 5.97 13.55
C ALA A 53 -0.89 6.84 12.29
N SER A 54 -0.84 8.17 12.47
CA SER A 54 -0.61 9.15 11.39
C SER A 54 0.83 9.07 10.88
N GLU A 55 1.81 8.98 11.79
CA GLU A 55 3.24 8.82 11.46
C GLU A 55 3.53 7.45 10.80
N TYR A 56 2.86 6.41 11.28
CA TYR A 56 2.94 5.09 10.68
C TYR A 56 2.34 5.09 9.26
N ALA A 57 1.18 5.71 9.06
CA ALA A 57 0.56 5.87 7.75
C ALA A 57 1.44 6.65 6.76
N GLU A 58 2.13 7.69 7.23
CA GLU A 58 3.12 8.43 6.44
C GLU A 58 4.30 7.56 5.99
N SER A 59 4.84 6.79 6.93
CA SER A 59 5.97 5.90 6.65
C SER A 59 5.58 4.80 5.65
N MET A 60 4.38 4.23 5.80
CA MET A 60 3.84 3.26 4.84
C MET A 60 3.61 3.88 3.47
N PHE A 61 2.96 5.04 3.40
CA PHE A 61 2.72 5.74 2.15
C PHE A 61 4.03 5.96 1.40
N ARG A 62 5.07 6.47 2.08
CA ARG A 62 6.39 6.72 1.49
C ARG A 62 7.11 5.44 1.07
N ALA A 63 6.89 4.32 1.74
CA ALA A 63 7.48 3.03 1.36
C ALA A 63 6.88 2.48 0.06
N PHE A 64 5.59 2.76 -0.20
CA PHE A 64 4.89 2.31 -1.39
C PHE A 64 4.90 3.34 -2.54
N ASP A 65 5.05 4.62 -2.24
CA ASP A 65 5.11 5.69 -3.23
C ASP A 65 6.44 5.63 -4.01
N LYS A 66 6.36 5.11 -5.23
CA LYS A 66 7.49 5.06 -6.16
C LYS A 66 7.67 6.36 -6.95
N ASN A 67 6.77 7.34 -6.80
CA ASN A 67 6.78 8.55 -7.60
C ASN A 67 7.71 9.65 -7.04
N GLY A 68 8.04 9.62 -5.75
CA GLY A 68 9.08 10.45 -5.14
C GLY A 68 8.68 11.91 -4.91
#